data_AF-C3L459-F1
#
_entry.id   AF-C3L459-F1
#
_cell.length_a   1.000
_cell.length_b   1.000
_cell.length_c   1.000
_cell.angle_alpha   90.00
_cell.angle_beta   90.00
_cell.angle_gamma   90.00
#
_symmetry.space_group_name_H-M   'P 1'
#
loop_
_entity.id
_entity.type
_entity.pdbx_description
1 polymer ?
#
loop_
_entity_poly.entity_id
_entity_poly.type
_entity_poly.pdbx_seq_one_letter_code
_entity_poly.pdbx_strand_id
1 'polypeptide(L)'
;MKLKYSLFEKFAAYILLVISLFLQSCNSPNVQPIAPQSPNISTEEQMISFYQEAGQLKAIVKQGHGSLSASYTLPVYISSDVSLAQLVTLTQEGQKQLIHINLPKEGQHGYVCVGHGDLRDKEDKQEYAAIVGDSNQKEKEKEGQVSEKVAYRKISTEDAEGEEKFLKVQELEDRIIQHINRAKDEAIIKSINYTLESFSPNGKWSAKVILDAFREKKEILDFGHVAFHERDFELISNHPFFREKAKGIKFSNLDNLAIGGGRGKFIRSLATSLQSTNIIEVELSNSNLKAESISLFVTNLKGAQVKRVNFKYNQVGNEIQQWLSSNYLANTTIEEINLKHNKVETSIQQLLIEKYNHIHWIF
;
A
#
# COMPACT_ATOMS: atom_id res chain seq x y z
N MET A 1 -21.13 -16.37 -23.13
CA MET A 1 -20.53 -17.51 -22.39
C MET A 1 -19.93 -16.99 -21.09
N LYS A 2 -20.25 -17.57 -19.93
CA LYS A 2 -19.54 -17.26 -18.67
C LYS A 2 -18.36 -18.23 -18.56
N LEU A 3 -17.13 -17.70 -18.62
CA LEU A 3 -15.92 -18.50 -18.40
C LEU A 3 -15.92 -19.03 -16.97
N LYS A 4 -15.89 -20.35 -16.81
CA LYS A 4 -15.77 -21.02 -15.52
C LYS A 4 -14.28 -21.13 -15.18
N TYR A 5 -13.77 -20.17 -14.43
CA TYR A 5 -12.42 -20.24 -13.87
C TYR A 5 -12.35 -21.31 -12.79
N SER A 6 -11.25 -22.06 -12.79
CA SER A 6 -10.89 -22.99 -11.72
C SER A 6 -10.66 -22.23 -10.41
N LEU A 7 -10.79 -22.93 -9.28
CA LEU A 7 -10.52 -22.35 -7.96
C LEU A 7 -9.10 -21.77 -7.87
N PHE A 8 -8.14 -22.44 -8.51
CA PHE A 8 -6.74 -22.01 -8.55
C PHE A 8 -6.53 -20.70 -9.32
N GLU A 9 -7.17 -20.51 -10.46
CA GLU A 9 -7.07 -19.26 -11.24
C GLU A 9 -7.69 -18.08 -10.50
N LYS A 10 -8.84 -18.30 -9.82
CA LYS A 10 -9.45 -17.29 -8.95
C LYS A 10 -8.52 -16.90 -7.80
N PHE A 11 -7.82 -17.89 -7.24
CA PHE A 11 -6.87 -17.69 -6.16
C PHE A 11 -5.61 -16.92 -6.62
N ALA A 12 -5.03 -17.29 -7.76
CA ALA A 12 -3.88 -16.59 -8.35
C ALA A 12 -4.21 -15.14 -8.70
N ALA A 13 -5.37 -14.89 -9.31
CA ALA A 13 -5.84 -13.54 -9.59
C ALA A 13 -6.03 -12.71 -8.30
N TYR A 14 -6.55 -13.32 -7.23
CA TYR A 14 -6.72 -12.64 -5.95
C TYR A 14 -5.38 -12.29 -5.29
N ILE A 15 -4.37 -13.15 -5.34
CA ILE A 15 -3.02 -12.84 -4.84
C ILE A 15 -2.39 -11.69 -5.61
N LEU A 16 -2.43 -11.72 -6.95
CA LEU A 16 -1.88 -10.66 -7.79
C LEU A 16 -2.57 -9.32 -7.55
N LEU A 17 -3.88 -9.33 -7.31
CA LEU A 17 -4.66 -8.14 -6.98
C LEU A 17 -4.31 -7.58 -5.60
N VAL A 18 -4.05 -8.45 -4.62
CA VAL A 18 -3.60 -8.03 -3.28
C VAL A 18 -2.19 -7.43 -3.33
N ILE A 19 -1.25 -8.07 -4.06
CA ILE A 19 0.12 -7.56 -4.23
C ILE A 19 0.12 -6.20 -4.93
N SER A 20 -0.67 -6.04 -5.99
CA SER A 20 -0.78 -4.76 -6.70
C SER A 20 -1.41 -3.66 -5.85
N LEU A 21 -2.40 -3.95 -5.01
CA LEU A 21 -2.94 -3.01 -4.02
C LEU A 21 -1.89 -2.55 -3.00
N PHE A 22 -1.05 -3.46 -2.51
CA PHE A 22 0.07 -3.12 -1.62
C PHE A 22 1.10 -2.22 -2.31
N LEU A 23 1.36 -2.42 -3.61
CA LEU A 23 2.28 -1.59 -4.38
C LEU A 23 1.68 -0.22 -4.75
N GLN A 24 0.37 -0.11 -4.96
CA GLN A 24 -0.32 1.14 -5.29
C GLN A 24 -0.50 2.08 -4.09
N SER A 25 -0.60 1.53 -2.87
CA SER A 25 -0.70 2.33 -1.63
C SER A 25 0.55 3.23 -1.43
N CYS A 26 1.71 2.90 -1.98
CA CYS A 26 2.93 3.70 -1.78
C CYS A 26 3.01 5.04 -2.55
N ASN A 27 1.99 5.44 -3.33
CA ASN A 27 2.00 6.69 -4.10
C ASN A 27 1.04 7.73 -3.51
N SER A 28 1.57 8.71 -2.76
CA SER A 28 0.83 9.93 -2.34
C SER A 28 1.42 11.18 -3.03
N PRO A 29 0.62 12.18 -3.46
CA PRO A 29 1.07 13.22 -4.37
C PRO A 29 1.35 14.54 -3.65
N ASN A 30 2.52 14.72 -3.01
CA ASN A 30 3.12 16.07 -2.86
C ASN A 30 4.56 16.07 -2.31
N VAL A 31 5.40 15.21 -2.84
CA VAL A 31 6.85 15.46 -2.83
C VAL A 31 7.26 15.40 -4.29
N GLN A 32 7.94 16.43 -4.80
CA GLN A 32 8.48 16.41 -6.15
C GLN A 32 9.21 15.08 -6.37
N PRO A 33 8.93 14.35 -7.47
CA PRO A 33 9.51 13.06 -7.68
C PRO A 33 11.02 13.24 -7.88
N ILE A 34 11.81 12.82 -6.90
CA ILE A 34 13.07 12.18 -7.24
C ILE A 34 12.62 10.88 -7.90
N ALA A 35 12.59 10.87 -9.24
CA ALA A 35 12.35 9.65 -9.98
C ALA A 35 13.26 8.56 -9.39
N PRO A 36 12.75 7.36 -9.02
CA PRO A 36 13.66 6.25 -8.87
C PRO A 36 14.34 6.14 -10.23
N GLN A 37 15.65 6.37 -10.26
CA GLN A 37 16.41 6.22 -11.48
C GLN A 37 16.24 4.75 -11.87
N SER A 38 15.38 4.50 -12.86
CA SER A 38 15.38 3.23 -13.56
C SER A 38 16.83 2.95 -13.93
N PRO A 39 17.34 1.73 -13.69
CA PRO A 39 18.73 1.45 -13.97
C PRO A 39 19.00 1.70 -15.45
N ASN A 40 19.78 2.75 -15.72
CA ASN A 40 20.25 3.08 -17.05
C ASN A 40 21.57 2.35 -17.24
N ILE A 41 21.56 1.38 -18.13
CA ILE A 41 22.74 0.58 -18.44
C ILE A 41 23.25 1.08 -19.79
N SER A 42 24.49 1.55 -19.80
CA SER A 42 25.16 2.01 -21.02
C SER A 42 26.28 1.05 -21.36
N THR A 43 26.26 0.53 -22.57
CA THR A 43 27.43 -0.08 -23.21
C THR A 43 28.05 0.96 -24.17
N GLU A 44 29.21 0.66 -24.75
CA GLU A 44 29.95 1.60 -25.61
C GLU A 44 29.16 2.02 -26.88
N GLU A 45 28.15 1.25 -27.28
CA GLU A 45 27.38 1.48 -28.52
C GLU A 45 25.84 1.54 -28.30
N GLN A 46 25.35 1.21 -27.10
CA GLN A 46 23.90 1.09 -26.82
C GLN A 46 23.53 1.55 -25.40
N MET A 47 22.37 2.23 -25.28
CA MET A 47 21.79 2.63 -23.99
C MET A 47 20.45 1.92 -23.75
N ILE A 48 20.27 1.35 -22.55
CA ILE A 48 19.07 0.59 -22.15
C ILE A 48 18.45 1.22 -20.90
N SER A 49 17.14 1.48 -20.96
CA SER A 49 16.35 1.95 -19.83
C SER A 49 15.15 1.05 -19.57
N PHE A 50 15.07 0.45 -18.39
CA PHE A 50 13.95 -0.42 -18.00
C PHE A 50 12.80 0.39 -17.38
N TYR A 51 11.55 0.02 -17.67
CA TYR A 51 10.37 0.60 -17.05
C TYR A 51 9.20 -0.38 -17.10
N GLN A 52 8.19 -0.18 -16.26
CA GLN A 52 7.00 -1.03 -16.23
C GLN A 52 5.80 -0.26 -16.75
N GLU A 53 5.08 -0.85 -17.70
CA GLU A 53 3.87 -0.26 -18.31
C GLU A 53 2.78 -1.32 -18.36
N ALA A 54 1.62 -1.02 -17.77
CA ALA A 54 0.48 -1.95 -17.65
C ALA A 54 0.85 -3.33 -17.07
N GLY A 55 1.80 -3.37 -16.13
CA GLY A 55 2.28 -4.60 -15.49
C GLY A 55 3.37 -5.35 -16.27
N GLN A 56 3.62 -5.00 -17.54
CA GLN A 56 4.68 -5.60 -18.33
C GLN A 56 5.98 -4.81 -18.20
N LEU A 57 7.08 -5.51 -17.93
CA LEU A 57 8.40 -4.91 -17.95
C LEU A 57 8.84 -4.69 -19.40
N LYS A 58 9.25 -3.46 -19.70
CA LYS A 58 9.71 -3.03 -21.02
C LYS A 58 11.06 -2.35 -20.89
N ALA A 59 11.79 -2.30 -22.01
CA ALA A 59 13.06 -1.61 -22.13
C ALA A 59 13.07 -0.72 -23.37
N ILE A 60 13.63 0.47 -23.22
CA ILE A 60 13.97 1.34 -24.34
C ILE A 60 15.43 1.11 -24.68
N VAL A 61 15.70 0.65 -25.91
CA VAL A 61 17.06 0.42 -26.42
C VAL A 61 17.38 1.46 -27.48
N LYS A 62 18.42 2.26 -27.26
CA LYS A 62 18.94 3.24 -28.23
C LYS A 62 20.27 2.76 -28.78
N GLN A 63 20.39 2.67 -30.10
CA GLN A 63 21.63 2.27 -30.79
C GLN A 63 22.16 3.45 -31.60
N GLY A 64 23.43 3.80 -31.40
CA GLY A 64 24.12 4.84 -32.16
C GLY A 64 25.17 4.23 -33.09
N HIS A 65 25.10 4.52 -34.40
CA HIS A 65 26.17 4.18 -35.33
C HIS A 65 26.45 5.37 -36.25
N GLY A 66 27.49 6.15 -35.94
CA GLY A 66 27.79 7.40 -36.65
C GLY A 66 26.76 8.51 -36.39
N SER A 67 26.31 9.22 -37.42
CA SER A 67 25.33 10.32 -37.31
C SER A 67 23.88 9.87 -37.17
N LEU A 68 23.60 8.57 -37.24
CA LEU A 68 22.25 8.01 -37.19
C LEU A 68 22.06 7.23 -35.88
N SER A 69 20.92 7.50 -35.22
CA SER A 69 20.49 6.78 -34.02
C SER A 69 19.06 6.26 -34.18
N ALA A 70 18.82 5.05 -33.68
CA ALA A 70 17.52 4.39 -33.68
C ALA A 70 17.11 4.00 -32.25
N SER A 71 15.81 4.04 -31.95
CA SER A 71 15.26 3.72 -30.62
C SER A 71 14.14 2.69 -30.74
N TYR A 72 14.19 1.67 -29.89
CA TYR A 72 13.24 0.56 -29.88
C TYR A 72 12.63 0.39 -28.49
N THR A 73 11.33 0.10 -28.41
CA THR A 73 10.65 -0.28 -27.17
C THR A 73 10.36 -1.77 -27.20
N LEU A 74 11.00 -2.52 -26.31
CA LEU A 74 11.03 -3.98 -26.34
C LEU A 74 10.49 -4.57 -25.04
N PRO A 75 9.75 -5.70 -25.07
CA PRO A 75 9.41 -6.45 -23.87
C PRO A 75 10.68 -7.01 -23.23
N VAL A 76 10.67 -7.12 -21.90
CA VAL A 76 11.79 -7.62 -21.11
C VAL A 76 11.42 -8.93 -20.43
N TYR A 77 12.29 -9.91 -20.60
CA TYR A 77 12.22 -11.22 -19.98
C TYR A 77 13.41 -11.37 -19.03
N ILE A 78 13.16 -11.83 -17.82
CA ILE A 78 14.22 -12.05 -16.83
C ILE A 78 14.22 -13.55 -16.54
N SER A 79 15.37 -14.18 -16.72
CA SER A 79 15.57 -15.57 -16.38
C SER A 79 15.40 -15.76 -14.88
N SER A 80 14.85 -16.91 -14.49
CA SER A 80 14.48 -17.19 -13.10
C SER A 80 15.67 -17.21 -12.14
N ASP A 81 16.89 -17.36 -12.65
CA ASP A 81 18.14 -17.36 -11.87
C ASP A 81 18.70 -15.94 -11.61
N VAL A 82 18.10 -14.88 -12.18
CA VAL A 82 18.59 -13.50 -12.07
C VAL A 82 17.51 -12.55 -11.55
N SER A 83 17.87 -11.63 -10.66
CA SER A 83 17.00 -10.52 -10.25
C SER A 83 17.49 -9.18 -10.77
N LEU A 84 16.56 -8.27 -11.10
CA LEU A 84 16.91 -6.90 -11.49
C LEU A 84 17.70 -6.15 -10.42
N ALA A 85 17.41 -6.41 -9.13
CA ALA A 85 18.13 -5.79 -8.03
C ALA A 85 19.61 -6.18 -8.03
N GLN A 86 19.92 -7.45 -8.32
CA GLN A 86 21.30 -7.91 -8.48
C GLN A 86 21.95 -7.28 -9.70
N LEU A 87 21.21 -7.14 -10.81
CA LEU A 87 21.73 -6.53 -12.04
C LEU A 87 22.30 -5.12 -11.78
N VAL A 88 21.63 -4.30 -10.94
CA VAL A 88 22.12 -2.95 -10.58
C VAL A 88 23.41 -2.99 -9.76
N THR A 89 23.67 -4.07 -9.02
CA THR A 89 24.87 -4.23 -8.18
C THR A 89 26.07 -4.80 -8.94
N LEU A 90 25.87 -5.31 -10.17
CA LEU A 90 26.95 -5.87 -10.99
C LEU A 90 27.77 -4.77 -11.68
N THR A 91 29.03 -5.10 -11.98
CA THR A 91 29.87 -4.27 -12.86
C THR A 91 29.29 -4.25 -14.27
N GLN A 92 29.68 -3.27 -15.10
CA GLN A 92 29.18 -3.17 -16.48
C GLN A 92 29.44 -4.46 -17.28
N GLU A 93 30.58 -5.11 -17.07
CA GLU A 93 30.96 -6.36 -17.72
C GLU A 93 30.10 -7.53 -17.25
N GLY A 94 29.74 -7.57 -15.96
CA GLY A 94 28.77 -8.52 -15.43
C GLY A 94 27.36 -8.28 -15.98
N GLN A 95 26.94 -7.02 -16.13
CA GLN A 95 25.67 -6.68 -16.75
C GLN A 95 25.63 -7.09 -18.23
N LYS A 96 26.72 -6.86 -18.98
CA LYS A 96 26.85 -7.30 -20.39
C LYS A 96 26.76 -8.82 -20.56
N GLN A 97 27.22 -9.58 -19.57
CA GLN A 97 27.12 -11.04 -19.60
C GLN A 97 25.69 -11.56 -19.39
N LEU A 98 24.81 -10.75 -18.78
CA LEU A 98 23.44 -11.17 -18.47
C LEU A 98 22.39 -10.56 -19.38
N ILE A 99 22.64 -9.37 -19.93
CA ILE A 99 21.64 -8.65 -20.72
C ILE A 99 21.88 -8.94 -22.20
N HIS A 100 20.92 -9.64 -22.80
CA HIS A 100 20.92 -9.98 -24.21
C HIS A 100 19.80 -9.24 -24.93
N ILE A 101 20.14 -8.45 -25.94
CA ILE A 101 19.17 -7.68 -26.73
C ILE A 101 19.01 -8.31 -28.10
N ASN A 102 17.77 -8.63 -28.47
CA ASN A 102 17.41 -9.03 -29.81
C ASN A 102 16.57 -7.93 -30.45
N LEU A 103 17.16 -7.16 -31.36
CA LEU A 103 16.45 -6.11 -32.10
C LEU A 103 15.52 -6.73 -33.16
N PRO A 104 14.37 -6.11 -33.43
CA PRO A 104 13.43 -6.62 -34.43
C PRO A 104 14.07 -6.64 -35.83
N LYS A 105 13.75 -7.67 -36.61
CA LYS A 105 14.17 -7.86 -38.02
C LYS A 105 12.97 -8.31 -38.83
N GLU A 106 12.83 -7.87 -40.07
CA GLU A 106 11.75 -8.18 -41.04
C GLU A 106 10.71 -9.25 -40.60
N GLY A 107 9.63 -8.79 -39.97
CA GLY A 107 8.51 -9.62 -39.53
C GLY A 107 8.68 -10.33 -38.17
N GLN A 108 9.82 -10.18 -37.50
CA GLN A 108 10.11 -10.72 -36.17
C GLN A 108 10.12 -9.63 -35.10
N HIS A 109 9.48 -9.91 -33.96
CA HIS A 109 9.47 -9.03 -32.80
C HIS A 109 10.81 -9.08 -32.05
N GLY A 110 11.30 -7.93 -31.61
CA GLY A 110 12.47 -7.82 -30.74
C GLY A 110 12.12 -7.99 -29.26
N TYR A 111 13.12 -8.25 -28.43
CA TYR A 111 12.99 -8.41 -26.99
C TYR A 111 14.33 -8.22 -26.27
N VAL A 112 14.28 -8.01 -24.95
CA VAL A 112 15.45 -8.00 -24.05
C VAL A 112 15.33 -9.17 -23.08
N CYS A 113 16.40 -9.94 -22.92
CA CYS A 113 16.51 -11.01 -21.93
C CYS A 113 17.57 -10.66 -20.88
N VAL A 114 17.34 -11.04 -19.62
CA VAL A 114 18.28 -10.84 -18.51
C VAL A 114 18.52 -12.19 -17.83
N GLY A 115 19.67 -12.85 -18.01
CA GLY A 115 19.94 -14.20 -17.49
C GLY A 115 21.34 -14.75 -17.83
N HIS A 116 21.82 -15.76 -17.09
CA HIS A 116 23.09 -16.42 -17.39
C HIS A 116 22.91 -17.49 -18.48
N GLY A 117 23.37 -17.21 -19.70
CA GLY A 117 23.66 -18.26 -20.69
C GLY A 117 22.57 -18.53 -21.74
N ASP A 118 23.05 -19.05 -22.87
CA ASP A 118 22.39 -19.18 -24.18
C ASP A 118 21.00 -19.83 -24.14
N LEU A 119 19.94 -19.03 -24.28
CA LEU A 119 18.58 -19.45 -24.70
C LEU A 119 18.58 -19.93 -26.17
N ARG A 120 19.44 -20.90 -26.49
CA ARG A 120 19.52 -21.57 -27.80
C ARG A 120 18.79 -22.90 -27.83
N ASP A 121 18.40 -23.46 -26.68
CA ASP A 121 17.52 -24.61 -26.63
C ASP A 121 16.12 -24.19 -27.08
N LYS A 122 15.68 -24.81 -28.18
CA LYS A 122 14.58 -24.31 -29.04
C LYS A 122 13.18 -24.47 -28.44
N GLU A 123 13.02 -25.12 -27.30
CA GLU A 123 11.71 -25.44 -26.72
C GLU A 123 11.06 -24.23 -26.03
N ASP A 124 11.83 -23.33 -25.41
CA ASP A 124 11.26 -22.21 -24.64
C ASP A 124 10.89 -20.97 -25.48
N LYS A 125 11.14 -20.98 -26.80
CA LYS A 125 10.84 -19.83 -27.68
C LYS A 125 9.41 -19.80 -28.22
N GLN A 126 8.74 -20.95 -28.32
CA GLN A 126 7.40 -21.02 -28.92
C GLN A 126 6.29 -20.61 -27.95
N GLU A 127 6.50 -20.74 -26.65
CA GLU A 127 5.46 -20.47 -25.65
C GLU A 127 5.20 -18.97 -25.42
N TYR A 128 6.19 -18.11 -25.65
CA TYR A 128 6.05 -16.67 -25.39
C TYR A 128 5.53 -15.84 -26.57
N ALA A 129 5.66 -16.32 -27.81
CA ALA A 129 5.15 -15.63 -28.99
C ALA A 129 3.61 -15.76 -29.16
N ALA A 130 2.98 -16.74 -28.51
CA ALA A 130 1.56 -17.04 -28.67
C ALA A 130 0.62 -16.12 -27.87
N ILE A 131 1.14 -15.24 -27.02
CA ILE A 131 0.34 -14.44 -26.06
C ILE A 131 -0.16 -13.12 -26.69
N VAL A 132 0.30 -12.75 -27.89
CA VAL A 132 -0.05 -11.47 -28.55
C VAL A 132 -0.66 -11.71 -29.94
N GLY A 133 -2.00 -11.75 -30.00
CA GLY A 133 -2.79 -11.69 -31.24
C GLY A 133 -4.15 -12.34 -31.03
N ASP A 134 -5.29 -11.87 -31.53
CA ASP A 134 -5.68 -10.69 -32.31
C ASP A 134 -7.22 -10.67 -32.16
N SER A 135 -7.83 -9.48 -32.07
CA SER A 135 -9.28 -9.34 -31.94
C SER A 135 -9.79 -8.43 -33.03
N ASN A 136 -10.25 -9.00 -34.15
CA ASN A 136 -11.36 -8.43 -34.90
C ASN A 136 -11.98 -9.35 -35.98
N GLN A 137 -13.30 -9.16 -36.10
CA GLN A 137 -14.21 -9.43 -37.23
C GLN A 137 -14.83 -10.83 -37.46
N LYS A 138 -16.13 -10.87 -37.15
CA LYS A 138 -17.27 -11.27 -38.00
C LYS A 138 -16.99 -12.23 -39.17
N GLU A 139 -17.56 -13.42 -39.08
CA GLU A 139 -18.00 -14.18 -40.24
C GLU A 139 -19.43 -14.72 -40.05
N LYS A 140 -20.19 -14.63 -41.14
CA LYS A 140 -21.51 -15.21 -41.33
C LYS A 140 -21.37 -16.70 -41.67
N GLU A 141 -22.31 -17.46 -41.11
CA GLU A 141 -22.99 -18.65 -41.65
C GLU A 141 -22.38 -19.34 -42.89
N LYS A 142 -22.03 -20.62 -42.72
CA LYS A 142 -22.59 -21.71 -43.54
C LYS A 142 -22.56 -23.06 -42.80
N GLU A 143 -23.62 -23.81 -43.06
CA GLU A 143 -24.03 -25.08 -42.48
C GLU A 143 -23.04 -26.23 -42.69
N GLY A 144 -23.04 -27.17 -41.75
CA GLY A 144 -22.39 -28.47 -41.90
C GLY A 144 -22.68 -29.37 -40.71
N GLN A 145 -23.75 -30.17 -40.82
CA GLN A 145 -24.17 -31.22 -39.89
C GLN A 145 -23.04 -32.24 -39.63
N VAL A 146 -22.71 -32.51 -38.36
CA VAL A 146 -22.27 -33.84 -37.91
C VAL A 146 -22.84 -34.09 -36.52
N SER A 147 -23.65 -35.13 -36.41
CA SER A 147 -24.28 -35.60 -35.18
C SER A 147 -23.27 -36.37 -34.32
N GLU A 148 -23.06 -35.93 -33.08
CA GLU A 148 -22.44 -36.76 -32.05
C GLU A 148 -23.41 -36.88 -30.86
N LYS A 149 -24.11 -38.03 -30.83
CA LYS A 149 -24.92 -38.47 -29.69
C LYS A 149 -23.98 -38.83 -28.54
N VAL A 150 -23.73 -37.88 -27.64
CA VAL A 150 -23.24 -38.22 -26.30
C VAL A 150 -24.46 -38.35 -25.39
N ALA A 151 -24.79 -39.59 -25.09
CA ALA A 151 -25.85 -39.95 -24.16
C ALA A 151 -25.46 -39.47 -22.76
N TYR A 152 -26.12 -38.42 -22.27
CA TYR A 152 -26.10 -38.07 -20.85
C TYR A 152 -26.82 -39.16 -20.08
N ARG A 153 -26.04 -40.09 -19.54
CA ARG A 153 -26.48 -41.06 -18.55
C ARG A 153 -26.86 -40.26 -17.30
N LYS A 154 -28.15 -40.04 -17.11
CA LYS A 154 -28.75 -39.60 -15.84
C LYS A 154 -28.36 -40.64 -14.79
N ILE A 155 -27.34 -40.35 -14.01
CA ILE A 155 -27.06 -41.07 -12.76
C ILE A 155 -27.99 -40.44 -11.73
N SER A 156 -29.16 -41.03 -11.59
CA SER A 156 -29.95 -40.93 -10.36
C SER A 156 -29.46 -42.02 -9.41
N THR A 157 -29.43 -41.70 -8.12
CA THR A 157 -29.05 -42.50 -6.93
C THR A 157 -27.57 -42.45 -6.53
N GLU A 158 -27.24 -41.55 -5.59
CA GLU A 158 -26.30 -41.76 -4.47
C GLU A 158 -26.23 -40.47 -3.61
N ASP A 159 -27.33 -40.16 -2.92
CA ASP A 159 -27.51 -38.92 -2.16
C ASP A 159 -26.74 -38.86 -0.83
N ALA A 160 -25.90 -39.87 -0.52
CA ALA A 160 -25.06 -39.89 0.69
C ALA A 160 -23.55 -39.75 0.40
N GLU A 161 -23.03 -40.37 -0.68
CA GLU A 161 -21.61 -40.21 -1.06
C GLU A 161 -21.30 -38.83 -1.67
N GLY A 162 -22.31 -38.21 -2.30
CA GLY A 162 -22.19 -36.85 -2.82
C GLY A 162 -22.04 -35.81 -1.71
N GLU A 163 -22.75 -35.97 -0.60
CA GLU A 163 -22.67 -35.07 0.56
C GLU A 163 -21.31 -35.19 1.26
N GLU A 164 -20.76 -36.40 1.41
CA GLU A 164 -19.43 -36.60 2.02
C GLU A 164 -18.31 -35.98 1.16
N LYS A 165 -18.38 -36.11 -0.17
CA LYS A 165 -17.41 -35.48 -1.10
C LYS A 165 -17.54 -33.96 -1.07
N PHE A 166 -18.75 -33.42 -0.98
CA PHE A 166 -18.98 -31.98 -0.89
C PHE A 166 -18.42 -31.38 0.42
N LEU A 167 -18.65 -32.06 1.56
CA LEU A 167 -18.14 -31.64 2.86
C LEU A 167 -16.60 -31.57 2.87
N LYS A 168 -15.92 -32.57 2.28
CA LYS A 168 -14.45 -32.60 2.14
C LYS A 168 -13.88 -31.46 1.28
N VAL A 169 -14.63 -31.01 0.26
CA VAL A 169 -14.21 -29.88 -0.58
C VAL A 169 -14.32 -28.58 0.21
N GLN A 170 -15.40 -28.36 0.94
CA GLN A 170 -15.60 -27.16 1.75
C GLN A 170 -14.55 -27.05 2.87
N GLU A 171 -14.25 -28.15 3.56
CA GLU A 171 -13.17 -28.19 4.57
C GLU A 171 -11.79 -27.86 3.97
N LEU A 172 -11.52 -28.31 2.74
CA LEU A 172 -10.28 -28.00 2.05
C LEU A 172 -10.19 -26.51 1.67
N GLU A 173 -11.28 -25.92 1.19
CA GLU A 173 -11.37 -24.49 0.88
C GLU A 173 -11.10 -23.63 2.13
N ASP A 174 -11.71 -23.98 3.27
CA ASP A 174 -11.49 -23.27 4.53
C ASP A 174 -10.04 -23.37 5.00
N ARG A 175 -9.41 -24.55 4.88
CA ARG A 175 -7.98 -24.74 5.20
C ARG A 175 -7.06 -23.91 4.32
N ILE A 176 -7.36 -23.82 3.02
CA ILE A 176 -6.60 -23.00 2.08
C ILE A 176 -6.72 -21.52 2.46
N ILE A 177 -7.95 -21.03 2.68
CA ILE A 177 -8.22 -19.64 3.10
C ILE A 177 -7.47 -19.32 4.39
N GLN A 178 -7.50 -20.21 5.37
CA GLN A 178 -6.78 -20.04 6.63
C GLN A 178 -5.27 -19.94 6.43
N HIS A 179 -4.69 -20.78 5.57
CA HIS A 179 -3.24 -20.75 5.29
C HIS A 179 -2.82 -19.45 4.59
N ILE A 180 -3.63 -18.96 3.65
CA ILE A 180 -3.40 -17.70 2.95
C ILE A 180 -3.42 -16.53 3.91
N ASN A 181 -4.44 -16.47 4.79
CA ASN A 181 -4.55 -15.41 5.78
C ASN A 181 -3.36 -15.44 6.74
N ARG A 182 -2.95 -16.63 7.19
CA ARG A 182 -1.75 -16.78 8.02
C ARG A 182 -0.48 -16.28 7.32
N ALA A 183 -0.27 -16.62 6.06
CA ALA A 183 0.90 -16.16 5.31
C ALA A 183 0.91 -14.63 5.12
N LYS A 184 -0.26 -14.02 4.87
CA LYS A 184 -0.42 -12.56 4.81
C LYS A 184 -0.07 -11.92 6.15
N ASP A 185 -0.59 -12.47 7.24
CA ASP A 185 -0.32 -11.99 8.59
C ASP A 185 1.17 -12.07 8.91
N GLU A 186 1.83 -13.19 8.59
CA GLU A 186 3.28 -13.36 8.78
C GLU A 186 4.11 -12.36 7.95
N ALA A 187 3.70 -12.06 6.71
CA ALA A 187 4.35 -11.06 5.86
C ALA A 187 4.20 -9.64 6.44
N ILE A 188 3.01 -9.29 6.94
CA ILE A 188 2.76 -8.02 7.62
C ILE A 188 3.65 -7.90 8.86
N ILE A 189 3.70 -8.95 9.70
CA ILE A 189 4.54 -8.98 10.90
C ILE A 189 6.02 -8.76 10.56
N LYS A 190 6.54 -9.44 9.53
CA LYS A 190 7.92 -9.26 9.08
C LYS A 190 8.17 -7.84 8.57
N SER A 191 7.24 -7.26 7.83
CA SER A 191 7.32 -5.88 7.33
C SER A 191 7.36 -4.87 8.48
N ILE A 192 6.49 -5.03 9.49
CA ILE A 192 6.45 -4.16 10.68
C ILE A 192 7.81 -4.16 11.37
N ASN A 193 8.35 -5.35 11.65
CA ASN A 193 9.63 -5.49 12.34
C ASN A 193 10.77 -4.89 11.52
N TYR A 194 10.84 -5.21 10.23
CA TYR A 194 11.93 -4.70 9.39
C TYR A 194 11.92 -3.17 9.29
N THR A 195 10.77 -2.57 8.96
CA THR A 195 10.67 -1.11 8.75
C THR A 195 10.81 -0.34 10.04
N LEU A 196 10.15 -0.75 11.12
CA LEU A 196 10.17 0.04 12.35
C LEU A 196 11.46 -0.21 13.12
N GLU A 197 11.84 -1.45 13.39
CA GLU A 197 13.03 -1.73 14.21
C GLU A 197 14.33 -1.22 13.58
N SER A 198 14.40 -1.16 12.25
CA SER A 198 15.63 -0.78 11.56
C SER A 198 15.76 0.73 11.34
N PHE A 199 14.65 1.47 11.25
CA PHE A 199 14.67 2.86 10.79
C PHE A 199 14.07 3.87 11.78
N SER A 200 13.34 3.42 12.81
CA SER A 200 12.76 4.28 13.83
C SER A 200 13.59 4.23 15.12
N PRO A 201 13.99 5.39 15.69
CA PRO A 201 14.64 5.45 17.01
C PRO A 201 13.95 4.64 18.10
N ASN A 202 12.60 4.63 18.10
CA ASN A 202 11.79 3.83 19.03
C ASN A 202 11.10 2.65 18.35
N GLY A 203 11.68 2.18 17.24
CA GLY A 203 11.07 1.25 16.30
C GLY A 203 10.57 -0.04 16.89
N LYS A 204 11.35 -0.63 17.82
CA LYS A 204 10.95 -1.86 18.54
C LYS A 204 9.66 -1.69 19.32
N TRP A 205 9.45 -0.52 19.90
CA TRP A 205 8.27 -0.27 20.70
C TRP A 205 7.04 -0.02 19.82
N SER A 206 7.20 0.83 18.79
CA SER A 206 6.16 1.07 17.79
C SER A 206 5.74 -0.22 17.08
N ALA A 207 6.70 -1.06 16.71
CA ALA A 207 6.47 -2.39 16.16
C ALA A 207 5.64 -3.24 17.11
N LYS A 208 6.03 -3.29 18.40
CA LYS A 208 5.28 -4.04 19.42
C LYS A 208 3.83 -3.58 19.53
N VAL A 209 3.55 -2.28 19.60
CA VAL A 209 2.17 -1.76 19.69
C VAL A 209 1.34 -2.18 18.49
N ILE A 210 1.88 -2.03 17.28
CA ILE A 210 1.18 -2.39 16.04
C ILE A 210 0.97 -3.90 15.98
N LEU A 211 1.95 -4.70 16.37
CA LEU A 211 1.85 -6.16 16.41
C LEU A 211 0.83 -6.65 17.44
N ASP A 212 0.83 -6.07 18.64
CA ASP A 212 -0.13 -6.42 19.70
C ASP A 212 -1.55 -6.08 19.24
N ALA A 213 -1.76 -4.90 18.66
CA ALA A 213 -3.05 -4.52 18.10
C ALA A 213 -3.48 -5.42 16.93
N PHE A 214 -2.55 -5.76 16.05
CA PHE A 214 -2.79 -6.66 14.92
C PHE A 214 -3.21 -8.07 15.40
N ARG A 215 -2.48 -8.64 16.35
CA ARG A 215 -2.77 -9.98 16.91
C ARG A 215 -4.09 -10.02 17.67
N GLU A 216 -4.39 -8.98 18.43
CA GLU A 216 -5.61 -8.87 19.22
C GLU A 216 -6.80 -8.32 18.43
N LYS A 217 -6.62 -8.03 17.12
CA LYS A 217 -7.61 -7.41 16.24
C LYS A 217 -8.19 -6.11 16.81
N LYS A 218 -7.35 -5.34 17.50
CA LYS A 218 -7.70 -4.02 18.01
C LYS A 218 -7.63 -3.01 16.88
N GLU A 219 -8.64 -2.16 16.80
CA GLU A 219 -8.69 -1.05 15.86
C GLU A 219 -8.03 0.23 16.43
N ILE A 220 -7.77 0.25 17.75
CA ILE A 220 -7.13 1.38 18.43
C ILE A 220 -5.69 1.02 18.78
N LEU A 221 -4.76 1.86 18.32
CA LEU A 221 -3.35 1.77 18.67
C LEU A 221 -3.07 2.59 19.93
N ASP A 222 -2.74 1.92 21.03
CA ASP A 222 -2.37 2.60 22.28
C ASP A 222 -0.85 2.72 22.39
N PHE A 223 -0.37 3.93 22.12
CA PHE A 223 1.04 4.28 22.19
C PHE A 223 1.48 4.80 23.58
N GLY A 224 0.61 4.69 24.59
CA GLY A 224 0.99 4.75 26.01
C GLY A 224 1.93 5.89 26.37
N HIS A 225 2.96 5.58 27.15
CA HIS A 225 3.96 6.51 27.71
C HIS A 225 5.28 6.52 26.94
N VAL A 226 5.23 6.56 25.60
CA VAL A 226 6.47 6.49 24.80
C VAL A 226 6.91 7.84 24.30
N ALA A 227 8.21 8.07 24.42
CA ALA A 227 8.88 9.25 23.88
C ALA A 227 9.06 9.03 22.38
N PHE A 228 8.17 9.60 21.57
CA PHE A 228 8.27 9.53 20.12
C PHE A 228 9.28 10.55 19.58
N HIS A 229 10.03 10.15 18.57
CA HIS A 229 10.69 11.07 17.68
C HIS A 229 9.75 11.39 16.50
N GLU A 230 9.86 12.59 15.91
CA GLU A 230 9.06 13.01 14.74
C GLU A 230 9.07 11.95 13.61
N ARG A 231 10.28 11.50 13.23
CA ARG A 231 10.50 10.41 12.27
C ARG A 231 9.79 9.08 12.59
N ASP A 232 9.52 8.77 13.86
CA ASP A 232 8.81 7.54 14.20
C ASP A 232 7.40 7.56 13.59
N PHE A 233 6.75 8.72 13.64
CA PHE A 233 5.40 8.89 13.13
C PHE A 233 5.29 8.90 11.62
N GLU A 234 6.29 9.49 10.96
CA GLU A 234 6.38 9.45 9.51
C GLU A 234 6.47 7.99 9.02
N LEU A 235 7.26 7.15 9.68
CA LEU A 235 7.37 5.73 9.35
C LEU A 235 6.10 4.95 9.68
N ILE A 236 5.51 5.18 10.86
CA ILE A 236 4.28 4.50 11.30
C ILE A 236 3.10 4.87 10.38
N SER A 237 2.95 6.14 10.01
CA SER A 237 1.83 6.61 9.21
C SER A 237 1.82 6.07 7.78
N ASN A 238 3.00 5.75 7.25
CA ASN A 238 3.13 5.09 5.96
C ASN A 238 2.94 3.57 6.02
N HIS A 239 2.82 2.98 7.22
CA HIS A 239 2.61 1.56 7.38
C HIS A 239 1.17 1.16 6.97
N PRO A 240 0.98 0.12 6.13
CA PRO A 240 -0.36 -0.28 5.64
C PRO A 240 -1.38 -0.55 6.75
N PHE A 241 -0.95 -1.15 7.87
CA PHE A 241 -1.84 -1.37 9.02
C PHE A 241 -2.36 -0.05 9.59
N PHE A 242 -1.48 0.93 9.80
CA PHE A 242 -1.85 2.23 10.35
C PHE A 242 -2.78 2.98 9.39
N ARG A 243 -2.47 2.92 8.10
CA ARG A 243 -3.22 3.62 7.07
C ARG A 243 -4.63 3.05 6.86
N GLU A 244 -4.74 1.73 6.82
CA GLU A 244 -5.95 1.06 6.32
C GLU A 244 -6.79 0.41 7.42
N LYS A 245 -6.14 -0.13 8.46
CA LYS A 245 -6.79 -0.99 9.47
C LYS A 245 -7.08 -0.26 10.77
N ALA A 246 -6.16 0.56 11.24
CA ALA A 246 -6.37 1.33 12.46
C ALA A 246 -7.53 2.33 12.27
N LYS A 247 -8.36 2.47 13.31
CA LYS A 247 -9.46 3.43 13.42
C LYS A 247 -9.22 4.46 14.50
N GLY A 248 -8.44 4.11 15.52
CA GLY A 248 -8.09 5.03 16.59
C GLY A 248 -6.61 5.00 16.92
N ILE A 249 -6.14 6.11 17.49
CA ILE A 249 -4.83 6.21 18.10
C ILE A 249 -4.95 6.84 19.47
N LYS A 250 -4.10 6.40 20.39
CA LYS A 250 -4.05 6.90 21.75
C LYS A 250 -2.63 7.20 22.18
N PHE A 251 -2.46 8.38 22.74
CA PHE A 251 -1.23 8.88 23.33
C PHE A 251 -1.53 9.36 24.75
N SER A 252 -0.64 9.05 25.67
CA SER A 252 -0.76 9.49 27.05
C SER A 252 0.56 10.06 27.55
N ASN A 253 0.50 11.14 28.33
CA ASN A 253 1.66 11.70 29.02
C ASN A 253 2.82 12.03 28.07
N LEU A 254 2.60 12.97 27.16
CA LEU A 254 3.61 13.52 26.24
C LEU A 254 4.60 14.48 26.96
N ASP A 255 4.85 14.29 28.26
CA ASP A 255 5.75 15.14 29.05
C ASP A 255 7.22 14.97 28.67
N ASN A 256 7.61 13.74 28.32
CA ASN A 256 8.98 13.42 27.94
C ASN A 256 9.39 14.00 26.57
N LEU A 257 8.44 14.50 25.76
CA LEU A 257 8.68 15.15 24.47
C LEU A 257 9.10 16.63 24.60
N ALA A 258 9.11 17.20 25.82
CA ALA A 258 9.30 18.62 26.05
C ALA A 258 10.77 19.09 26.00
N ILE A 259 11.75 18.20 25.99
CA ILE A 259 13.16 18.59 25.97
C ILE A 259 13.50 19.14 24.57
N GLY A 260 13.55 20.47 24.44
CA GLY A 260 13.99 21.16 23.21
C GLY A 260 12.90 21.60 22.23
N GLY A 261 11.64 21.78 22.67
CA GLY A 261 10.55 22.25 21.78
C GLY A 261 10.01 21.16 20.83
N GLY A 262 10.35 19.90 21.07
CA GLY A 262 9.95 18.76 20.24
C GLY A 262 8.43 18.53 20.22
N ARG A 263 7.71 18.87 21.29
CA ARG A 263 6.26 18.66 21.40
C ARG A 263 5.46 19.30 20.26
N GLY A 264 5.73 20.55 19.90
CA GLY A 264 5.02 21.23 18.80
C GLY A 264 5.28 20.56 17.45
N LYS A 265 6.52 20.14 17.19
CA LYS A 265 6.88 19.40 15.97
C LYS A 265 6.19 18.04 15.91
N PHE A 266 6.22 17.29 17.01
CA PHE A 266 5.52 16.03 17.14
C PHE A 266 4.03 16.19 16.85
N ILE A 267 3.36 17.14 17.50
CA ILE A 267 1.92 17.36 17.32
C ILE A 267 1.58 17.75 15.87
N ARG A 268 2.41 18.56 15.22
CA ARG A 268 2.25 18.91 13.81
C ARG A 268 2.42 17.69 12.92
N SER A 269 3.52 16.95 13.10
CA SER A 269 3.82 15.74 12.32
C SER A 269 2.70 14.71 12.46
N LEU A 270 2.23 14.47 13.68
CA LEU A 270 1.07 13.64 13.98
C LEU A 270 -0.16 14.07 13.17
N ALA A 271 -0.57 15.34 13.27
CA ALA A 271 -1.75 15.84 12.59
C ALA A 271 -1.65 15.72 11.05
N THR A 272 -0.50 16.07 10.47
CA THR A 272 -0.27 15.95 9.02
C THR A 272 -0.28 14.49 8.57
N SER A 273 0.36 13.60 9.31
CA SER A 273 0.39 12.17 9.03
C SER A 273 -1.00 11.53 9.03
N LEU A 274 -1.96 12.07 9.78
CA LEU A 274 -3.33 11.54 9.82
C LEU A 274 -4.10 11.79 8.51
N GLN A 275 -3.69 12.75 7.68
CA GLN A 275 -4.38 13.10 6.42
C GLN A 275 -4.38 11.95 5.40
N SER A 276 -3.40 11.06 5.45
CA SER A 276 -3.29 9.93 4.53
C SER A 276 -3.94 8.64 5.06
N THR A 277 -4.65 8.69 6.19
CA THR A 277 -5.07 7.51 6.96
C THR A 277 -6.59 7.43 7.14
N ASN A 278 -7.07 6.24 7.56
CA ASN A 278 -8.46 5.99 7.93
C ASN A 278 -8.73 6.15 9.45
N ILE A 279 -7.86 6.85 10.17
CA ILE A 279 -8.05 7.14 11.59
C ILE A 279 -9.22 8.10 11.76
N ILE A 280 -10.19 7.69 12.57
CA ILE A 280 -11.40 8.46 12.91
C ILE A 280 -11.37 9.00 14.34
N GLU A 281 -10.52 8.45 15.20
CA GLU A 281 -10.46 8.79 16.63
C GLU A 281 -9.03 9.04 17.10
N VAL A 282 -8.84 10.16 17.81
CA VAL A 282 -7.54 10.52 18.39
C VAL A 282 -7.71 10.83 19.87
N GLU A 283 -7.02 10.06 20.71
CA GLU A 283 -6.97 10.23 22.15
C GLU A 283 -5.64 10.85 22.56
N LEU A 284 -5.70 12.08 23.07
CA LEU A 284 -4.57 12.89 23.53
C LEU A 284 -4.80 13.40 24.97
N SER A 285 -5.64 12.72 25.75
CA SER A 285 -5.88 13.08 27.14
C SER A 285 -4.63 12.95 28.01
N ASN A 286 -4.61 13.73 29.09
CA ASN A 286 -3.54 13.72 30.09
C ASN A 286 -2.14 13.80 29.46
N SER A 287 -1.97 14.68 28.47
CA SER A 287 -0.75 14.83 27.68
C SER A 287 -0.07 16.19 27.89
N ASN A 288 -0.53 16.93 28.90
CA ASN A 288 -0.02 18.26 29.26
C ASN A 288 0.06 19.22 28.05
N LEU A 289 -0.92 19.09 27.15
CA LEU A 289 -1.03 19.95 25.97
C LEU A 289 -1.55 21.31 26.39
N LYS A 290 -0.91 22.37 25.88
CA LYS A 290 -1.38 23.75 26.02
C LYS A 290 -2.29 24.11 24.85
N ALA A 291 -3.08 25.18 24.98
CA ALA A 291 -3.95 25.67 23.92
C ALA A 291 -3.23 25.83 22.56
N GLU A 292 -1.99 26.33 22.56
CA GLU A 292 -1.18 26.47 21.34
C GLU A 292 -0.94 25.13 20.64
N SER A 293 -0.59 24.06 21.37
CA SER A 293 -0.38 22.73 20.79
C SER A 293 -1.67 22.15 20.22
N ILE A 294 -2.79 22.34 20.92
CA ILE A 294 -4.09 21.86 20.45
C ILE A 294 -4.55 22.64 19.21
N SER A 295 -4.38 23.96 19.18
CA SER A 295 -4.60 24.78 17.98
C SER A 295 -3.75 24.29 16.81
N LEU A 296 -2.47 23.99 17.06
CA LEU A 296 -1.57 23.46 16.03
C LEU A 296 -2.04 22.10 15.52
N PHE A 297 -2.51 21.21 16.40
CA PHE A 297 -3.07 19.92 16.01
C PHE A 297 -4.29 20.09 15.09
N VAL A 298 -5.30 20.82 15.57
CA VAL A 298 -6.59 21.00 14.87
C VAL A 298 -6.40 21.66 13.51
N THR A 299 -5.54 22.68 13.41
CA THR A 299 -5.29 23.38 12.14
C THR A 299 -4.63 22.51 11.08
N ASN A 300 -3.89 21.47 11.49
CA ASN A 300 -3.23 20.53 10.58
C ASN A 300 -4.07 19.28 10.28
N LEU A 301 -5.29 19.15 10.85
CA LEU A 301 -6.22 18.06 10.52
C LEU A 301 -7.05 18.31 9.26
N LYS A 302 -6.85 19.43 8.55
CA LYS A 302 -7.58 19.69 7.30
C LYS A 302 -7.31 18.58 6.29
N GLY A 303 -8.37 17.93 5.81
CA GLY A 303 -8.28 16.78 4.89
C GLY A 303 -8.11 15.42 5.56
N ALA A 304 -7.95 15.37 6.89
CA ALA A 304 -7.97 14.11 7.63
C ALA A 304 -9.41 13.59 7.84
N GLN A 305 -9.52 12.29 8.13
CA GLN A 305 -10.79 11.61 8.42
C GLN A 305 -11.16 11.61 9.91
N VAL A 306 -10.43 12.39 10.73
CA VAL A 306 -10.60 12.41 12.19
C VAL A 306 -11.92 13.08 12.57
N LYS A 307 -12.80 12.28 13.19
CA LYS A 307 -14.13 12.71 13.66
C LYS A 307 -14.16 13.03 15.14
N ARG A 308 -13.41 12.29 15.96
CA ARG A 308 -13.44 12.42 17.42
C ARG A 308 -12.06 12.71 17.95
N VAL A 309 -11.94 13.77 18.76
CA VAL A 309 -10.67 14.12 19.39
C VAL A 309 -10.86 14.32 20.89
N ASN A 310 -10.10 13.57 21.68
CA ASN A 310 -10.13 13.68 23.13
C ASN A 310 -8.90 14.42 23.66
N PHE A 311 -9.15 15.55 24.29
CA PHE A 311 -8.17 16.41 24.96
C PHE A 311 -8.40 16.52 26.46
N LYS A 312 -9.14 15.59 27.07
CA LYS A 312 -9.44 15.59 28.50
C LYS A 312 -8.15 15.70 29.36
N TYR A 313 -8.22 16.40 30.48
CA TYR A 313 -7.07 16.59 31.41
C TYR A 313 -5.82 17.21 30.75
N ASN A 314 -5.98 18.23 29.92
CA ASN A 314 -4.86 19.03 29.41
C ASN A 314 -4.86 20.44 30.05
N GLN A 315 -4.00 21.34 29.57
CA GLN A 315 -3.81 22.70 30.10
C GLN A 315 -4.25 23.75 29.07
N VAL A 316 -5.50 23.66 28.63
CA VAL A 316 -6.01 24.55 27.58
C VAL A 316 -6.40 25.91 28.11
N GLY A 317 -7.17 25.98 29.20
CA GLY A 317 -7.67 27.24 29.75
C GLY A 317 -8.60 28.00 28.78
N ASN A 318 -8.66 29.31 28.95
CA ASN A 318 -9.51 30.20 28.15
C ASN A 318 -8.85 30.62 26.83
N GLU A 319 -7.58 30.29 26.63
CA GLU A 319 -6.78 30.61 25.44
C GLU A 319 -7.36 29.96 24.18
N ILE A 320 -8.21 28.95 24.32
CA ILE A 320 -8.99 28.35 23.22
C ILE A 320 -9.98 29.33 22.59
N GLN A 321 -10.30 30.45 23.24
CA GLN A 321 -11.12 31.51 22.64
C GLN A 321 -10.61 31.98 21.27
N GLN A 322 -9.30 31.84 21.00
CA GLN A 322 -8.72 32.16 19.70
C GLN A 322 -9.35 31.36 18.54
N TRP A 323 -9.89 30.16 18.83
CA TRP A 323 -10.61 29.36 17.84
C TRP A 323 -11.86 30.07 17.35
N LEU A 324 -12.46 30.94 18.16
CA LEU A 324 -13.60 31.75 17.77
C LEU A 324 -13.24 32.80 16.71
N SER A 325 -12.00 33.27 16.67
CA SER A 325 -11.59 34.30 15.69
C SER A 325 -11.06 33.67 14.40
N SER A 326 -10.45 32.48 14.47
CA SER A 326 -9.66 31.95 13.37
C SER A 326 -10.32 30.85 12.52
N ASN A 327 -11.58 30.48 12.80
CA ASN A 327 -12.34 29.47 12.04
C ASN A 327 -11.60 28.12 11.88
N TYR A 328 -10.77 27.73 12.85
CA TYR A 328 -9.88 26.56 12.72
C TYR A 328 -10.62 25.24 12.44
N LEU A 329 -11.86 25.13 12.91
CA LEU A 329 -12.67 23.92 12.79
C LEU A 329 -13.59 23.90 11.57
N ALA A 330 -13.74 25.02 10.85
CA ALA A 330 -14.75 25.14 9.78
C ALA A 330 -14.52 24.22 8.57
N ASN A 331 -13.32 23.69 8.39
CA ASN A 331 -12.94 22.83 7.26
C ASN A 331 -12.37 21.48 7.72
N THR A 332 -12.75 21.02 8.91
CA THR A 332 -12.38 19.70 9.40
C THR A 332 -13.59 18.75 9.32
N THR A 333 -13.34 17.46 9.48
CA THR A 333 -14.38 16.42 9.59
C THR A 333 -14.74 16.13 11.04
N ILE A 334 -14.30 16.99 11.98
CA ILE A 334 -14.46 16.76 13.41
C ILE A 334 -15.93 16.94 13.79
N GLU A 335 -16.46 15.92 14.46
CA GLU A 335 -17.83 15.84 14.96
C GLU A 335 -17.87 15.88 16.49
N GLU A 336 -16.78 15.55 17.18
CA GLU A 336 -16.71 15.57 18.65
C GLU A 336 -15.35 16.06 19.16
N ILE A 337 -15.39 16.95 20.15
CA ILE A 337 -14.20 17.39 20.90
C ILE A 337 -14.48 17.27 22.40
N ASN A 338 -13.64 16.48 23.08
CA ASN A 338 -13.67 16.35 24.53
C ASN A 338 -12.60 17.23 25.19
N LEU A 339 -13.04 18.28 25.88
CA LEU A 339 -12.22 19.21 26.66
C LEU A 339 -12.45 19.05 28.17
N LYS A 340 -13.01 17.93 28.62
CA LYS A 340 -13.30 17.75 30.04
C LYS A 340 -12.07 17.96 30.92
N HIS A 341 -12.22 18.72 32.01
CA HIS A 341 -11.15 19.10 32.93
C HIS A 341 -10.03 19.97 32.33
N ASN A 342 -10.35 20.85 31.37
CA ASN A 342 -9.40 21.83 30.80
C ASN A 342 -9.57 23.26 31.34
N LYS A 343 -10.44 23.48 32.33
CA LYS A 343 -10.70 24.80 32.94
C LYS A 343 -11.12 25.88 31.94
N VAL A 344 -11.96 25.53 30.97
CA VAL A 344 -12.57 26.49 30.03
C VAL A 344 -13.76 27.14 30.72
N GLU A 345 -13.83 28.48 30.75
CA GLU A 345 -14.98 29.19 31.34
C GLU A 345 -16.29 28.96 30.58
N THR A 346 -17.41 28.90 31.29
CA THR A 346 -18.76 28.66 30.73
C THR A 346 -19.13 29.64 29.62
N SER A 347 -18.71 30.90 29.71
CA SER A 347 -18.94 31.91 28.67
C SER A 347 -18.27 31.52 27.34
N ILE A 348 -17.03 31.03 27.39
CA ILE A 348 -16.29 30.57 26.21
C ILE A 348 -16.85 29.25 25.68
N GLN A 349 -17.26 28.34 26.58
CA GLN A 349 -17.93 27.09 26.19
C GLN A 349 -19.18 27.38 25.36
N GLN A 350 -20.02 28.32 25.81
CA GLN A 350 -21.24 28.70 25.10
C GLN A 350 -20.93 29.28 23.72
N LEU A 351 -19.93 30.16 23.60
CA LEU A 351 -19.50 30.72 22.32
C LEU A 351 -18.98 29.65 21.35
N LEU A 352 -18.26 28.65 21.84
CA LEU A 352 -17.78 27.52 21.02
C LEU A 352 -18.94 26.68 20.50
N ILE A 353 -19.92 26.38 21.35
CA ILE A 353 -21.14 25.64 20.98
C ILE A 353 -21.92 26.41 19.92
N GLU A 354 -22.13 27.72 20.11
CA GLU A 354 -22.86 28.56 19.17
C GLU A 354 -22.16 28.66 17.80
N LYS A 355 -20.84 28.88 17.81
CA LYS A 355 -20.07 29.04 16.57
C LYS A 355 -19.86 27.72 15.81
N TYR A 356 -19.62 26.63 16.53
CA TYR A 356 -19.34 25.30 15.97
C TYR A 356 -20.42 24.30 16.38
N ASN A 357 -21.66 24.63 16.06
CA ASN A 357 -22.86 23.86 16.44
C ASN A 357 -22.95 22.44 15.84
N HIS A 358 -22.12 22.12 14.86
CA HIS A 358 -21.98 20.78 14.28
C HIS A 358 -21.06 19.86 15.09
N ILE A 359 -20.32 20.41 16.08
CA ILE A 359 -19.41 19.67 16.93
C ILE A 359 -20.10 19.38 18.27
N HIS A 360 -20.11 18.11 18.66
CA HIS A 360 -20.47 17.67 20.00
C HIS A 360 -19.32 18.01 20.97
N TRP A 361 -19.56 18.99 21.83
CA TRP A 361 -18.58 19.45 22.83
C TRP A 361 -18.80 18.76 24.16
N ILE A 362 -17.72 18.29 24.79
CA ILE A 362 -17.74 17.73 26.15
C ILE A 362 -16.79 18.56 27.02
N PHE A 363 -17.31 19.32 28.00
CA PHE A 363 -16.55 20.22 28.87
C PHE A 363 -16.36 19.72 30.31
#